data_AF-A0A2A4YGT5-F1
#
_entry.id   AF-A0A2A4YGT5-F1
#
_cell.length_a   1.000
_cell.length_b   1.000
_cell.length_c   1.000
_cell.angle_alpha   90.00
_cell.angle_beta   90.00
_cell.angle_gamma   90.00
#
_symmetry.space_group_name_H-M   'P 1'
#
loop_
_entity.id
_entity.type
_entity.pdbx_description
1 polymer ?
#
loop_
_entity_poly.entity_id
_entity_poly.type
_entity_poly.pdbx_seq_one_letter_code
_entity_poly.pdbx_strand_id
1 'polypeptide(L)' 'MEMQPQLMLLQKTMVVVEGVGRTFDPNLNMWEIAEPVVEEWMKSKLGPEARLNDAVEGAA' A
#
# COMPACT_ATOMS: atom_id res chain seq x y z
N MET A 1 -11.04 0.26 -18.46
CA MET A 1 -10.09 0.01 -17.35
C MET A 1 -9.33 -1.25 -17.70
N GLU A 2 -8.02 -1.16 -17.87
CA GLU A 2 -7.16 -2.33 -18.02
C GLU A 2 -6.70 -2.77 -16.65
N MET A 3 -6.89 -4.05 -16.33
CA MET A 3 -6.52 -4.59 -15.03
C MET A 3 -5.00 -4.78 -15.00
N GLN A 4 -4.31 -4.07 -14.11
CA GLN A 4 -2.86 -4.17 -13.98
C GLN A 4 -2.47 -5.56 -13.41
N PRO A 5 -1.71 -6.39 -14.14
CA PRO A 5 -1.36 -7.75 -13.69
C PRO A 5 -0.60 -7.77 -12.35
N GLN A 6 0.27 -6.78 -12.12
CA GLN A 6 1.00 -6.60 -10.87
C GLN A 6 0.07 -6.41 -9.66
N LEU A 7 -1.06 -5.71 -9.83
CA LEU A 7 -2.01 -5.49 -8.74
C LEU A 7 -2.78 -6.76 -8.43
N MET A 8 -3.09 -7.59 -9.45
CA MET A 8 -3.67 -8.91 -9.22
C MET A 8 -2.71 -9.84 -8.46
N LEU A 9 -1.41 -9.81 -8.79
CA LEU A 9 -0.42 -10.62 -8.11
C LEU A 9 -0.24 -10.19 -6.64
N LEU A 10 -0.23 -8.88 -6.39
CA LEU A 10 -0.21 -8.33 -5.04
C LEU A 10 -1.42 -8.84 -4.24
N GLN A 11 -2.63 -8.69 -4.79
CA GLN A 11 -3.86 -9.11 -4.12
C GLN A 11 -3.88 -10.62 -3.85
N LYS A 12 -3.46 -11.45 -4.82
CA LYS A 12 -3.33 -12.90 -4.63
C LYS A 12 -2.39 -13.21 -3.46
N THR A 13 -1.25 -12.52 -3.40
CA THR A 13 -0.24 -12.74 -2.34
C THR A 13 -0.79 -12.35 -0.97
N MET A 14 -1.47 -11.20 -0.88
CA MET A 14 -2.13 -10.76 0.35
C MET A 14 -3.14 -11.81 0.85
N VAL A 15 -4.00 -12.32 -0.03
CA VAL A 15 -5.01 -13.35 0.32
C VAL A 15 -4.36 -14.65 0.79
N VAL A 16 -3.28 -15.09 0.13
CA VAL A 16 -2.55 -16.31 0.52
C VAL A 16 -1.94 -16.15 1.91
N VAL A 17 -1.29 -15.00 2.19
CA VAL A 17 -0.70 -14.73 3.50
C VAL A 17 -1.78 -14.64 4.58
N GLU A 18 -2.91 -13.99 4.31
CA GLU A 18 -4.04 -13.94 5.25
C GLU A 18 -4.55 -15.34 5.58
N GLY A 19 -4.76 -16.17 4.55
CA GLY A 19 -5.25 -17.54 4.73
C GLY A 19 -4.33 -18.40 5.59
N VAL A 20 -3.02 -18.27 5.41
CA VAL A 20 -2.02 -18.95 6.26
C VAL A 20 -2.05 -18.37 7.68
N GLY A 21 -2.07 -17.04 7.82
CA GLY A 21 -2.09 -16.35 9.11
C GLY A 21 -3.32 -16.67 9.95
N ARG A 22 -4.48 -16.87 9.32
CA ARG A 22 -5.74 -17.24 9.97
C ARG A 22 -5.72 -18.61 10.66
N THR A 23 -4.73 -19.45 10.35
CA THR A 23 -4.50 -20.70 11.10
C THR A 23 -3.95 -20.46 12.51
N PHE A 24 -3.33 -19.29 12.75
CA PHE A 24 -2.80 -18.87 14.05
C PHE A 24 -3.70 -17.84 14.76
N ASP A 25 -4.27 -16.90 14.01
CA ASP A 25 -5.23 -15.91 14.50
C ASP A 25 -6.45 -15.83 13.57
N PRO A 26 -7.60 -16.41 13.93
CA PRO A 26 -8.80 -16.42 13.11
C PRO A 26 -9.29 -15.02 12.67
N ASN A 27 -8.95 -13.98 13.42
CA ASN A 27 -9.39 -12.61 13.18
C ASN A 27 -8.41 -11.79 12.34
N LEU A 28 -7.28 -12.37 11.92
CA LEU A 28 -6.27 -11.68 11.14
C LEU A 28 -6.86 -11.10 9.83
N ASN A 29 -6.60 -9.81 9.59
CA ASN A 29 -7.04 -9.06 8.42
C ASN A 29 -5.84 -8.38 7.75
N MET A 30 -5.51 -8.77 6.52
CA MET A 30 -4.34 -8.23 5.83
C MET A 30 -4.48 -6.76 5.41
N TRP A 31 -5.69 -6.23 5.30
CA TRP A 31 -5.89 -4.81 5.01
C TRP A 31 -5.49 -3.92 6.19
N GLU A 32 -5.90 -4.30 7.40
CA GLU A 32 -5.52 -3.59 8.63
C GLU A 32 -4.00 -3.66 8.86
N ILE A 33 -3.38 -4.81 8.58
CA ILE A 33 -1.92 -4.97 8.67
C ILE A 33 -1.19 -4.08 7.67
N ALA A 34 -1.73 -3.92 6.45
CA ALA A 34 -1.12 -3.12 5.40
C ALA A 34 -1.32 -1.61 5.58
N GLU A 35 -2.31 -1.17 6.37
CA GLU A 35 -2.65 0.23 6.59
C GLU A 35 -1.44 1.13 6.93
N PRO A 36 -0.62 0.85 7.96
CA PRO A 36 0.50 1.72 8.33
C PRO A 36 1.55 1.82 7.22
N VAL A 37 1.76 0.76 6.44
CA VAL A 37 2.71 0.74 5.32
C VAL A 37 2.23 1.67 4.19
N VAL A 38 0.93 1.61 3.89
CA VAL A 38 0.32 2.48 2.89
C VAL A 38 0.32 3.92 3.37
N GLU A 39 0.01 4.17 4.65
CA GLU A 39 0.01 5.50 5.25
C GLU A 39 1.41 6.14 5.21
N GLU A 40 2.46 5.40 5.57
CA GLU A 40 3.84 5.87 5.49
C GLU A 40 4.24 6.21 4.05
N TRP A 41 3.92 5.32 3.10
CA TRP A 41 4.17 5.57 1.69
C TRP A 41 3.44 6.84 1.20
N MET A 42 2.16 6.99 1.55
CA MET A 42 1.37 8.18 1.21
C MET A 42 1.97 9.44 1.81
N LYS A 43 2.38 9.42 3.08
CA LYS A 43 3.04 10.56 3.73
C LYS A 43 4.34 10.93 3.02
N SER A 44 5.14 9.94 2.64
CA SER A 44 6.43 10.16 1.96
C SER A 44 6.29 10.65 0.51
N LYS A 45 5.22 10.27 -0.21
CA LYS A 45 5.05 10.56 -1.64
C LYS A 45 4.01 11.63 -1.96
N LEU A 46 3.02 11.81 -1.10
CA LEU A 46 1.89 12.74 -1.28
C LEU A 46 1.81 13.79 -0.17
N GLY A 47 2.71 13.73 0.81
CA GLY A 47 2.77 14.66 1.92
C GLY A 47 3.13 16.10 1.50
N PRO A 48 2.97 17.07 2.42
CA PRO A 48 3.26 18.48 2.15
C PRO A 48 4.69 18.71 1.65
N GLU A 49 5.65 17.97 2.17
CA GLU A 49 7.07 18.04 1.78
C GLU A 49 7.28 17.58 0.33
N ALA A 50 6.65 16.47 -0.07
CA ALA A 50 6.70 15.99 -1.46
C ALA A 50 6.06 17.02 -2.42
N ARG A 51 4.91 17.59 -2.02
CA ARG A 51 4.25 18.64 -2.79
C ARG A 51 5.07 19.93 -2.89
N LEU A 52 5.84 20.26 -1.85
CA LEU A 52 6.73 21.41 -1.86
C LEU A 52 7.92 21.18 -2.80
N ASN A 53 8.53 19.99 -2.73
CA ASN A 53 9.63 19.60 -3.63
C ASN A 53 9.18 19.60 -5.10
N ASP A 54 8.03 19.00 -5.41
CA ASP A 54 7.45 19.02 -6.77
C ASP A 54 7.19 20.46 -7.25
N ALA A 55 6.75 21.36 -6.36
CA ALA A 55 6.53 22.76 -6.70
C ALA A 55 7.83 23.55 -6.92
N VAL A 56 8.91 23.22 -6.18
CA VAL A 56 10.24 23.81 -6.38
C VAL A 56 10.89 23.30 -7.67
N GLU A 57 10.80 22.00 -7.95
CA GLU A 57 11.28 21.42 -9.22
C GLU A 57 10.47 21.91 -10.42
N GLY A 58 9.15 22.07 -10.32
CA GLY A 58 8.31 22.57 -11.40
C GLY A 58 8.41 24.08 -11.65
N ALA A 59 9.05 24.84 -10.75
CA ALA A 59 9.30 26.28 -10.89
C ALA A 59 10.71 26.60 -11.44
N ALA A 60 11.59 25.59 -11.55
CA ALA A 60 12.90 25.67 -12.17
C ALA A 60 12.85 25.31 -13.67
#